data_AF-A0A380NXF2-F1
#
_entry.id   AF-A0A380NXF2-F1
#
_cell.length_a   1.000
_cell.length_b   1.000
_cell.length_c   1.000
_cell.angle_alpha   90.00
_cell.angle_beta   90.00
_cell.angle_gamma   90.00
#
_symmetry.space_group_name_H-M   'P 1'
#
loop_
_entity.id
_entity.type
_entity.pdbx_description
1 polymer ?
#
loop_
_entity_poly.entity_id
_entity_poly.type
_entity_poly.pdbx_seq_one_letter_code
_entity_poly.pdbx_strand_id
1 'polypeptide(L)'
;MLDGGKTAYFFGNDGKAVRGIREFTDADGKKQIEAYNNQTMTQMRNAYYMIDGNTSAYYLGNDGKAIRGIRQFTDANGKKQVEAYNNQTMKQMRNAYYMIDGNTSAYYLGNDGKAVRGIRQFTDANGKKQIEAYNNQTMKQMRNAYYMIDGNTSAYYLGSNGKAVRGVRQFTDANGRKQVEAYNNQTMKQMRNAYYAIDNNTSAYYLGSNGKAVTGERWFTRSNGALVLEYYGSDFKQVRNQYVRISGKNIYFGSNGLATNTNAQMLEVAISWFQARKGKVDYSMYQRLGPNSYDCSSAVYLALKQAGLMPSYTMIGNTETLFVDLEAQGWTALPAGTKPQRGDIFIWGKRGTTLGAGGHTGIFTSSDKIIHCNYADNGISETNYNQTFANSGLYYATIYRAPRL
;
A
#
# COMPACT_ATOMS: atom_id res chain seq x y z
N MET A 1 14.61 -31.51 62.50
CA MET A 1 14.21 -31.23 61.10
C MET A 1 14.72 -32.37 60.22
N LEU A 2 13.85 -33.04 59.47
CA LEU A 2 14.17 -34.31 58.78
C LEU A 2 14.95 -34.15 57.45
N ASP A 3 15.19 -32.93 56.95
CA ASP A 3 16.05 -32.66 55.78
C ASP A 3 16.59 -31.22 55.79
N GLY A 4 17.12 -30.75 56.92
CA GLY A 4 17.73 -29.41 57.00
C GLY A 4 16.81 -28.22 56.66
N GLY A 5 15.48 -28.40 56.76
CA GLY A 5 14.49 -27.36 56.44
C GLY A 5 14.04 -27.32 54.97
N LYS A 6 14.46 -28.26 54.12
CA LYS A 6 14.07 -28.30 52.69
C LYS A 6 12.63 -28.75 52.46
N THR A 7 12.06 -29.51 53.37
CA THR A 7 10.69 -30.05 53.29
C THR A 7 9.85 -29.53 54.46
N ALA A 8 8.70 -28.93 54.12
CA ALA A 8 7.73 -28.44 55.09
C ALA A 8 6.44 -29.26 55.01
N TYR A 9 5.85 -29.54 56.17
CA TYR A 9 4.56 -30.21 56.33
C TYR A 9 3.66 -29.29 57.16
N PHE A 10 2.35 -29.38 56.96
CA PHE A 10 1.38 -28.74 57.84
C PHE A 10 0.54 -29.81 58.52
N PHE A 11 0.43 -29.72 59.85
CA PHE A 11 -0.40 -30.62 60.64
C PHE A 11 -1.67 -29.88 61.06
N GLY A 12 -2.83 -30.52 60.84
CA GLY A 12 -4.11 -30.00 61.28
C GLY A 12 -4.27 -30.07 62.80
N ASN A 13 -5.40 -29.56 63.30
CA ASN A 13 -5.73 -29.58 64.73
C ASN A 13 -5.88 -31.02 65.29
N ASP A 14 -6.08 -32.01 64.41
CA ASP A 14 -6.10 -33.44 64.73
C ASP A 14 -4.70 -34.08 64.75
N GLY A 15 -3.65 -33.27 64.56
CA GLY A 15 -2.26 -33.72 64.51
C GLY A 15 -1.87 -34.47 63.23
N LYS A 16 -2.74 -34.53 62.21
CA LYS A 16 -2.45 -35.22 60.94
C LYS A 16 -1.92 -34.28 59.88
N ALA A 17 -1.00 -34.78 59.05
CA ALA A 17 -0.46 -34.02 57.94
C ALA A 17 -1.52 -33.74 56.87
N VAL A 18 -1.58 -32.50 56.38
CA VAL A 18 -2.50 -32.06 55.33
C VAL A 18 -1.93 -32.38 53.95
N ARG A 19 -2.81 -32.79 53.04
CA ARG A 19 -2.55 -32.97 51.60
C ARG A 19 -3.50 -32.11 50.78
N GLY A 20 -3.10 -31.75 49.57
CA GLY A 20 -3.89 -30.90 48.68
C GLY A 20 -3.86 -29.44 49.09
N ILE A 21 -4.99 -28.74 48.95
CA ILE A 21 -5.08 -27.29 49.12
C ILE A 21 -5.41 -26.94 50.57
N ARG A 22 -4.70 -25.96 51.12
CA ARG A 22 -5.02 -25.32 52.39
C ARG A 22 -5.30 -23.84 52.16
N GLU A 23 -6.51 -23.40 52.51
CA GLU A 23 -6.88 -21.98 52.51
C GLU A 23 -6.93 -21.45 53.94
N PHE A 24 -6.41 -20.25 54.17
CA PHE A 24 -6.44 -19.60 55.48
C PHE A 24 -6.37 -18.08 55.34
N THR A 25 -6.60 -17.36 56.42
CA THR A 25 -6.39 -15.91 56.50
C THR A 25 -5.12 -15.65 57.30
N ASP A 26 -4.21 -14.84 56.78
CA ASP A 26 -3.01 -14.45 57.52
C ASP A 26 -3.30 -13.40 58.59
N ALA A 27 -2.26 -13.04 59.36
CA ALA A 27 -2.36 -12.07 60.44
C ALA A 27 -2.82 -10.67 59.97
N ASP A 28 -2.63 -10.35 58.69
CA ASP A 28 -3.05 -9.09 58.09
C ASP A 28 -4.47 -9.15 57.50
N GLY A 29 -5.20 -10.25 57.74
CA GLY A 29 -6.56 -10.44 57.24
C GLY A 29 -6.62 -10.83 55.76
N LYS A 30 -5.50 -11.19 55.11
CA LYS A 30 -5.48 -11.56 53.69
C LYS A 30 -5.65 -13.06 53.52
N LYS A 31 -6.49 -13.45 52.56
CA LYS A 31 -6.62 -14.86 52.14
C LYS A 31 -5.27 -15.37 51.62
N GLN A 32 -4.84 -16.54 52.06
CA GLN A 32 -3.65 -17.26 51.59
C GLN A 32 -4.04 -18.67 51.16
N ILE A 33 -3.28 -19.20 50.21
CA ILE A 33 -3.40 -20.58 49.76
C ILE A 33 -2.02 -21.23 49.78
N GLU A 34 -1.95 -22.42 50.34
CA GLU A 34 -0.81 -23.32 50.24
C GLU A 34 -1.26 -24.62 49.57
N ALA A 35 -0.31 -25.34 48.99
CA ALA A 35 -0.56 -26.66 48.43
C ALA A 35 0.47 -27.68 48.93
N TYR A 36 0.01 -28.89 49.22
CA TYR A 36 0.79 -30.01 49.71
C TYR A 36 0.61 -31.19 48.77
N ASN A 37 1.71 -31.86 48.42
CA ASN A 37 1.70 -32.98 47.49
C ASN A 37 0.80 -34.12 47.99
N ASN A 38 -0.03 -34.69 47.10
CA ASN A 38 -1.02 -35.69 47.50
C ASN A 38 -0.44 -37.05 47.92
N GLN A 39 0.80 -37.34 47.52
CA GLN A 39 1.53 -38.57 47.85
C GLN A 39 2.48 -38.35 49.02
N THR A 40 3.31 -37.31 48.95
CA THR A 40 4.40 -37.09 49.92
C THR A 40 4.00 -36.16 51.07
N MET A 41 2.86 -35.46 50.98
CA MET A 41 2.39 -34.44 51.93
C MET A 41 3.35 -33.26 52.12
N THR A 42 4.40 -33.16 51.30
CA THR A 42 5.36 -32.06 51.34
C THR A 42 4.76 -30.81 50.70
N GLN A 43 5.03 -29.65 51.29
CA GLN A 43 4.60 -28.36 50.76
C GLN A 43 5.22 -28.12 49.38
N MET A 44 4.39 -27.65 48.45
CA MET A 44 4.81 -27.32 47.09
C MET A 44 5.37 -25.89 47.04
N ARG A 45 6.53 -25.73 46.41
CA ARG A 45 7.25 -24.46 46.27
C ARG A 45 7.81 -24.35 44.85
N ASN A 46 7.80 -23.14 44.31
CA ASN A 46 8.18 -22.84 42.91
C ASN A 46 7.51 -23.78 41.88
N ALA A 47 6.29 -24.21 42.16
CA ALA A 47 5.60 -25.29 41.45
C ALA A 47 4.15 -24.91 41.17
N TYR A 48 3.56 -25.58 40.16
CA TYR A 48 2.14 -25.45 39.84
C TYR A 48 1.35 -26.54 40.57
N TYR A 49 0.23 -26.16 41.18
CA TYR A 49 -0.79 -27.09 41.64
C TYR A 49 -2.03 -26.92 40.77
N MET A 50 -2.35 -27.96 39.99
CA MET A 50 -3.49 -27.92 39.07
C MET A 50 -4.81 -28.04 39.83
N ILE A 51 -5.81 -27.28 39.41
CA ILE A 51 -7.15 -27.23 39.99
C ILE A 51 -8.21 -27.24 38.88
N ASP A 52 -9.49 -27.33 39.27
CA ASP A 52 -10.63 -27.25 38.36
C ASP A 52 -10.52 -28.23 37.18
N GLY A 53 -10.13 -29.49 37.45
CA GLY A 53 -9.95 -30.50 36.40
C GLY A 53 -8.84 -30.17 35.40
N ASN A 54 -7.72 -29.60 35.88
CA ASN A 54 -6.58 -29.13 35.07
C ASN A 54 -6.87 -27.94 34.15
N THR A 55 -8.01 -27.26 34.31
CA THR A 55 -8.35 -26.06 33.54
C THR A 55 -7.82 -24.77 34.18
N SER A 56 -7.32 -24.84 35.42
CA SER A 56 -6.63 -23.74 36.08
C SER A 56 -5.52 -24.27 37.01
N ALA A 57 -4.74 -23.36 37.59
CA ALA A 57 -3.66 -23.71 38.51
C ALA A 57 -3.43 -22.60 39.54
N TYR A 58 -2.90 -22.98 40.70
CA TYR A 58 -2.15 -22.09 41.57
C TYR A 58 -0.66 -22.23 41.26
N TYR A 59 0.09 -21.12 41.26
CA TYR A 59 1.55 -21.18 41.30
C TYR A 59 2.02 -20.83 42.71
N LEU A 60 2.72 -21.76 43.33
CA LEU A 60 3.23 -21.63 44.68
C LEU A 60 4.62 -21.01 44.59
N GLY A 61 4.79 -19.87 45.24
CA GLY A 61 6.05 -19.14 45.28
C GLY A 61 7.14 -19.87 46.06
N ASN A 62 8.27 -19.21 46.25
CA ASN A 62 9.38 -19.77 47.03
C ASN A 62 9.02 -19.98 48.50
N ASP A 63 8.08 -19.18 49.03
CA ASP A 63 7.54 -19.29 50.39
C ASP A 63 6.46 -20.38 50.53
N GLY A 64 6.05 -21.02 49.42
CA GLY A 64 5.03 -22.06 49.38
C GLY A 64 3.59 -21.55 49.30
N LYS A 65 3.40 -20.23 49.23
CA LYS A 65 2.07 -19.59 49.11
C LYS A 65 1.73 -19.32 47.65
N ALA A 66 0.45 -19.40 47.31
CA ALA A 66 -0.03 -19.10 45.98
C ALA A 66 0.13 -17.60 45.67
N ILE A 67 0.70 -17.30 44.51
CA ILE A 67 0.95 -15.92 44.10
C ILE A 67 -0.31 -15.24 43.55
N ARG A 68 -0.27 -13.91 43.49
CA ARG A 68 -1.29 -13.04 42.89
C ARG A 68 -0.64 -12.10 41.87
N GLY A 69 -1.44 -11.60 40.93
CA GLY A 69 -0.98 -10.62 39.95
C GLY A 69 -0.03 -11.23 38.93
N ILE A 70 1.00 -10.48 38.55
CA ILE A 70 1.86 -10.81 37.42
C ILE A 70 3.07 -11.63 37.88
N ARG A 71 3.37 -12.71 37.15
CA ARG A 71 4.63 -13.44 37.25
C ARG A 71 5.39 -13.33 35.95
N GLN A 72 6.65 -12.91 36.01
CA GLN A 72 7.56 -12.86 34.87
C GLN A 72 8.72 -13.81 35.11
N PHE A 73 9.09 -14.57 34.08
CA PHE A 73 10.19 -15.52 34.15
C PHE A 73 10.75 -15.81 32.75
N THR A 74 11.88 -16.48 32.71
CA THR A 74 12.48 -16.98 31.47
C THR A 74 12.29 -18.50 31.45
N ASP A 75 11.77 -19.03 30.35
CA ASP A 75 11.63 -20.48 30.20
C ASP A 75 12.98 -21.16 29.87
N ALA A 76 12.98 -22.49 29.83
CA ALA A 76 14.17 -23.30 29.56
C ALA A 76 14.84 -22.98 28.22
N ASN A 77 14.12 -22.37 27.28
CA ASN A 77 14.63 -21.97 25.96
C ASN A 77 15.11 -20.51 25.95
N GLY A 78 15.24 -19.85 27.11
CA GLY A 78 15.67 -18.47 27.20
C GLY A 78 14.58 -17.45 26.84
N LYS A 79 13.32 -17.86 26.67
CA LYS A 79 12.25 -16.97 26.23
C LYS A 79 11.55 -16.34 27.43
N LYS A 80 11.38 -15.01 27.42
CA LYS A 80 10.56 -14.32 28.42
C LYS A 80 9.11 -14.80 28.35
N GLN A 81 8.53 -15.05 29.52
CA GLN A 81 7.15 -15.46 29.73
C GLN A 81 6.50 -14.57 30.78
N VAL A 82 5.20 -14.38 30.61
CA VAL A 82 4.35 -13.65 31.56
C VAL A 82 3.13 -14.51 31.84
N GLU A 83 2.79 -14.65 33.11
CA GLU A 83 1.55 -15.25 33.59
C GLU A 83 0.84 -14.24 34.49
N ALA A 84 -0.47 -14.41 34.64
CA ALA A 84 -1.27 -13.60 35.54
C ALA A 84 -2.16 -14.48 36.41
N TYR A 85 -2.33 -14.08 37.67
CA TYR A 85 -3.12 -14.75 38.68
C TYR A 85 -4.12 -13.76 39.26
N ASN A 86 -5.36 -14.19 39.44
CA ASN A 86 -6.44 -13.33 39.94
C ASN A 86 -6.10 -12.81 41.35
N ASN A 87 -6.26 -11.50 41.58
CA ASN A 87 -5.88 -10.88 42.85
C ASN A 87 -6.74 -11.32 44.05
N GLN A 88 -7.97 -11.80 43.81
CA GLN A 88 -8.86 -12.29 44.86
C GLN A 88 -8.66 -13.79 45.07
N THR A 89 -8.72 -14.57 43.99
CA THR A 89 -8.77 -16.04 44.07
C THR A 89 -7.41 -16.73 43.94
N MET A 90 -6.35 -16.03 43.52
CA MET A 90 -5.03 -16.59 43.14
C MET A 90 -5.05 -17.56 41.96
N LYS A 91 -6.21 -17.84 41.35
CA LYS A 91 -6.29 -18.75 40.21
C LYS A 91 -5.58 -18.15 39.01
N GLN A 92 -4.82 -18.99 38.29
CA GLN A 92 -4.18 -18.58 37.04
C GLN A 92 -5.24 -18.15 36.02
N MET A 93 -4.98 -17.03 35.36
CA MET A 93 -5.86 -16.50 34.33
C MET A 93 -5.56 -17.15 32.99
N ARG A 94 -6.62 -17.62 32.33
CA ARG A 94 -6.59 -18.31 31.03
C ARG A 94 -7.72 -17.80 30.15
N ASN A 95 -7.45 -17.68 28.84
CA ASN A 95 -8.35 -17.11 27.85
C ASN A 95 -8.94 -15.74 28.25
N ALA A 96 -8.18 -14.94 29.00
CA ALA A 96 -8.66 -13.74 29.68
C ALA A 96 -7.66 -12.58 29.53
N TYR A 97 -8.16 -11.36 29.71
CA TYR A 97 -7.33 -10.16 29.76
C TYR A 97 -6.93 -9.85 31.19
N TYR A 98 -5.68 -9.44 31.40
CA TYR A 98 -5.18 -8.83 32.62
C TYR A 98 -4.74 -7.40 32.29
N MET A 99 -5.48 -6.42 32.83
CA MET A 99 -5.21 -5.00 32.57
C MET A 99 -3.97 -4.53 33.33
N ILE A 100 -3.15 -3.72 32.67
CA ILE A 100 -1.88 -3.19 33.20
C ILE A 100 -1.75 -1.71 32.86
N ASP A 101 -0.71 -1.06 33.40
CA ASP A 101 -0.35 0.33 33.09
C ASP A 101 -1.54 1.29 33.26
N GLY A 102 -2.26 1.19 34.39
CA GLY A 102 -3.44 2.02 34.64
C GLY A 102 -4.56 1.83 33.61
N ASN A 103 -4.77 0.60 33.13
CA ASN A 103 -5.78 0.24 32.13
C ASN A 103 -5.48 0.71 30.69
N THR A 104 -4.27 1.23 30.44
CA THR A 104 -3.84 1.68 29.10
C THR A 104 -3.22 0.57 28.25
N SER A 105 -2.94 -0.60 28.83
CA SER A 105 -2.56 -1.81 28.11
C SER A 105 -3.07 -3.06 28.84
N ALA A 106 -2.84 -4.22 28.23
CA ALA A 106 -3.26 -5.50 28.78
C ALA A 106 -2.28 -6.62 28.37
N TYR A 107 -2.25 -7.68 29.17
CA TYR A 107 -1.86 -9.00 28.71
C TYR A 107 -3.11 -9.78 28.32
N TYR A 108 -3.07 -10.54 27.23
CA TYR A 108 -4.05 -11.61 27.00
C TYR A 108 -3.41 -12.95 27.28
N LEU A 109 -3.98 -13.69 28.22
CA LEU A 109 -3.47 -14.98 28.67
C LEU A 109 -4.14 -16.05 27.82
N GLY A 110 -3.33 -16.85 27.13
CA GLY A 110 -3.81 -17.94 26.29
C GLY A 110 -4.41 -19.09 27.09
N ASN A 111 -4.74 -20.17 26.39
CA ASN A 111 -5.29 -21.36 27.02
C ASN A 111 -4.29 -22.02 27.99
N ASP A 112 -2.99 -21.86 27.75
CA ASP A 112 -1.91 -22.35 28.61
C ASP A 112 -1.62 -21.44 29.83
N GLY A 113 -2.30 -20.29 29.93
CA GLY A 113 -2.14 -19.31 31.00
C GLY A 113 -0.99 -18.33 30.80
N LYS A 114 -0.27 -18.42 29.67
CA LYS A 114 0.84 -17.52 29.34
C LYS A 114 0.36 -16.38 28.45
N ALA A 115 0.99 -15.22 28.58
CA ALA A 115 0.69 -14.05 27.77
C ALA A 115 1.07 -14.29 26.30
N VAL A 116 0.14 -13.97 25.41
CA VAL A 116 0.37 -14.04 23.96
C VAL A 116 1.32 -12.94 23.50
N ARG A 117 1.97 -13.17 22.35
CA ARG A 117 2.84 -12.20 21.68
C ARG A 117 2.56 -12.22 20.18
N GLY A 118 2.85 -11.13 19.49
CA GLY A 118 2.56 -10.99 18.07
C GLY A 118 1.06 -10.83 17.81
N ILE A 119 0.57 -11.44 16.73
CA ILE A 119 -0.81 -11.27 16.26
C ILE A 119 -1.74 -12.30 16.90
N ARG A 120 -2.90 -11.84 17.38
CA ARG A 120 -4.02 -12.68 17.77
C ARG A 120 -5.21 -12.40 16.88
N GLN A 121 -5.78 -13.44 16.26
CA GLN A 121 -7.01 -13.36 15.47
C GLN A 121 -8.11 -14.16 16.15
N PHE A 122 -9.33 -13.62 16.16
CA PHE A 122 -10.49 -14.27 16.74
C PHE A 122 -11.78 -13.72 16.13
N THR A 123 -12.90 -14.37 16.41
CA THR A 123 -14.23 -13.88 16.06
C THR A 123 -14.91 -13.38 17.33
N ASP A 124 -15.47 -12.19 17.30
CA ASP A 124 -16.22 -11.66 18.44
C ASP A 124 -17.63 -12.27 18.54
N ALA A 125 -18.34 -11.93 19.61
CA ALA A 125 -19.69 -12.44 19.88
C ALA A 125 -20.70 -12.12 18.76
N ASN A 126 -20.43 -11.12 17.91
CA ASN A 126 -21.28 -10.73 16.79
C ASN A 126 -20.85 -11.40 15.48
N GLY A 127 -19.97 -12.41 15.52
CA GLY A 127 -19.48 -13.11 14.34
C GLY A 127 -18.44 -12.31 13.54
N LYS A 128 -17.94 -11.17 14.05
CA LYS A 128 -17.01 -10.32 13.31
C LYS A 128 -15.56 -10.69 13.62
N LYS A 129 -14.75 -10.88 12.58
CA LYS A 129 -13.30 -11.09 12.74
C LYS A 129 -12.66 -9.90 13.47
N GLN A 130 -11.78 -10.17 14.41
CA GLN A 130 -10.99 -9.18 15.13
C GLN A 130 -9.52 -9.55 15.07
N ILE A 131 -8.68 -8.52 15.11
CA ILE A 131 -7.22 -8.66 15.19
C ILE A 131 -6.74 -7.78 16.33
N GLU A 132 -5.87 -8.35 17.15
CA GLU A 132 -5.08 -7.64 18.17
C GLU A 132 -3.61 -7.92 17.91
N ALA A 133 -2.76 -7.05 18.42
CA ALA A 133 -1.32 -7.22 18.37
C ALA A 133 -0.70 -6.99 19.75
N TYR A 134 0.33 -7.76 20.05
CA TYR A 134 1.06 -7.75 21.31
C TYR A 134 2.55 -7.65 21.02
N ASN A 135 3.26 -6.80 21.76
CA ASN A 135 4.69 -6.60 21.55
C ASN A 135 5.47 -7.92 21.76
N ASN A 136 6.39 -8.25 20.86
CA ASN A 136 7.09 -9.54 20.88
C ASN A 136 8.04 -9.73 22.09
N GLN A 137 8.52 -8.63 22.67
CA GLN A 137 9.45 -8.64 23.81
C GLN A 137 8.71 -8.51 25.14
N THR A 138 7.73 -7.62 25.22
CA THR A 138 7.05 -7.28 26.48
C THR A 138 5.71 -7.99 26.66
N MET A 139 5.14 -8.57 25.59
CA MET A 139 3.78 -9.15 25.51
C MET A 139 2.64 -8.16 25.78
N LYS A 140 2.94 -6.87 25.96
CA LYS A 140 1.92 -5.84 26.18
C LYS A 140 1.10 -5.62 24.93
N GLN A 141 -0.21 -5.51 25.08
CA GLN A 141 -1.13 -5.19 23.98
C GLN A 141 -0.78 -3.83 23.37
N MET A 142 -0.73 -3.79 22.05
CA MET A 142 -0.47 -2.57 21.29
C MET A 142 -1.76 -1.77 21.09
N ARG A 143 -1.71 -0.47 21.38
CA ARG A 143 -2.81 0.48 21.27
C ARG A 143 -2.30 1.79 20.69
N ASN A 144 -3.13 2.44 19.87
CA ASN A 144 -2.75 3.65 19.12
C ASN A 144 -1.41 3.51 18.39
N ALA A 145 -1.16 2.34 17.81
CA ALA A 145 0.15 1.95 17.30
C ALA A 145 0.02 1.13 16.03
N TYR A 146 1.08 1.16 15.22
CA TYR A 146 1.20 0.32 14.04
C TYR A 146 1.91 -1.00 14.40
N TYR A 147 1.40 -2.12 13.87
CA TYR A 147 2.08 -3.40 13.86
C TYR A 147 2.37 -3.78 12.41
N MET A 148 3.66 -3.78 12.04
CA MET A 148 4.08 -4.10 10.68
C MET A 148 3.92 -5.59 10.38
N ILE A 149 3.49 -5.89 9.16
CA ILE A 149 3.25 -7.26 8.67
C ILE A 149 3.78 -7.38 7.24
N ASP A 150 3.77 -8.60 6.71
CA ASP A 150 4.13 -8.89 5.32
C ASP A 150 5.52 -8.32 4.94
N GLY A 151 6.51 -8.47 5.83
CA GLY A 151 7.86 -7.93 5.60
C GLY A 151 7.91 -6.40 5.51
N ASN A 152 7.09 -5.69 6.31
CA ASN A 152 6.94 -4.23 6.33
C ASN A 152 6.27 -3.64 5.08
N THR A 153 5.66 -4.46 4.22
CA THR A 153 4.89 -3.98 3.06
C THR A 153 3.44 -3.67 3.39
N SER A 154 2.97 -4.03 4.59
CA SER A 154 1.68 -3.61 5.13
C SER A 154 1.73 -3.48 6.67
N ALA A 155 0.65 -3.00 7.26
CA ALA A 155 0.50 -2.84 8.70
C ALA A 155 -0.94 -3.05 9.16
N TYR A 156 -1.11 -3.45 10.41
CA TYR A 156 -2.34 -3.15 11.17
C TYR A 156 -2.12 -1.86 11.95
N TYR A 157 -3.14 -1.01 12.03
CA TYR A 157 -3.18 0.04 13.05
C TYR A 157 -4.14 -0.38 14.15
N LEU A 158 -3.65 -0.42 15.38
CA LEU A 158 -4.40 -0.82 16.55
C LEU A 158 -4.99 0.43 17.19
N GLY A 159 -6.32 0.48 17.30
CA GLY A 159 -7.02 1.60 17.93
C GLY A 159 -6.75 1.70 19.43
N SER A 160 -7.39 2.66 20.07
CA SER A 160 -7.32 2.87 21.53
C SER A 160 -7.84 1.66 22.33
N ASN A 161 -8.75 0.88 21.74
CA ASN A 161 -9.27 -0.37 22.31
C ASN A 161 -8.38 -1.60 22.04
N GLY A 162 -7.23 -1.43 21.37
CA GLY A 162 -6.27 -2.50 21.07
C GLY A 162 -6.61 -3.39 19.88
N LYS A 163 -7.75 -3.14 19.23
CA LYS A 163 -8.20 -3.88 18.04
C LYS A 163 -7.76 -3.17 16.76
N ALA A 164 -7.46 -3.95 15.72
CA ALA A 164 -7.12 -3.42 14.42
C ALA A 164 -8.30 -2.66 13.80
N VAL A 165 -8.01 -1.48 13.26
CA VAL A 165 -8.99 -0.65 12.55
C VAL A 165 -9.26 -1.22 11.15
N ARG A 166 -10.42 -0.86 10.61
CA ARG A 166 -10.89 -1.22 9.27
C ARG A 166 -11.61 0.00 8.68
N GLY A 167 -11.59 0.13 7.36
CA GLY A 167 -12.13 1.29 6.67
C GLY A 167 -11.23 2.51 6.76
N VAL A 168 -11.82 3.70 6.73
CA VAL A 168 -11.11 4.97 6.71
C VAL A 168 -10.69 5.39 8.12
N ARG A 169 -9.44 5.85 8.26
CA ARG A 169 -8.93 6.52 9.46
C ARG A 169 -8.46 7.92 9.09
N GLN A 170 -9.01 8.91 9.77
CA GLN A 170 -8.57 10.30 9.66
C GLN A 170 -7.92 10.74 10.97
N PHE A 171 -6.82 11.46 10.88
CA PHE A 171 -6.08 11.93 12.05
C PHE A 171 -5.22 13.15 11.71
N THR A 172 -4.72 13.81 12.74
CA THR A 172 -3.74 14.88 12.62
C THR A 172 -2.38 14.33 13.01
N ASP A 173 -1.38 14.52 12.16
CA ASP A 173 -0.01 14.09 12.48
C ASP A 173 0.68 15.04 13.46
N ALA A 174 1.89 14.66 13.90
CA ALA A 174 2.68 15.44 14.85
C ALA A 174 3.02 16.86 14.38
N ASN A 175 2.90 17.14 13.07
CA ASN A 175 3.13 18.46 12.49
C ASN A 175 1.82 19.24 12.28
N GLY A 176 0.70 18.78 12.85
CA GLY A 176 -0.60 19.45 12.70
C GLY A 176 -1.27 19.21 11.34
N ARG A 177 -0.75 18.31 10.48
CA ARG A 177 -1.33 18.07 9.15
C ARG A 177 -2.39 16.98 9.22
N LYS A 178 -3.53 17.22 8.57
CA LYS A 178 -4.55 16.18 8.35
C LYS A 178 -3.95 15.05 7.52
N GLN A 179 -4.30 13.83 7.88
CA GLN A 179 -3.87 12.61 7.21
C GLN A 179 -5.07 11.67 7.08
N VAL A 180 -5.10 10.92 5.99
CA VAL A 180 -6.10 9.88 5.73
C VAL A 180 -5.37 8.57 5.42
N GLU A 181 -5.81 7.50 6.05
CA GLU A 181 -5.40 6.12 5.77
C GLU A 181 -6.65 5.28 5.49
N ALA A 182 -6.46 4.17 4.79
CA ALA A 182 -7.52 3.19 4.58
C ALA A 182 -7.02 1.77 4.88
N TYR A 183 -7.92 0.98 5.44
CA TYR A 183 -7.68 -0.40 5.85
C TYR A 183 -8.77 -1.29 5.24
N ASN A 184 -8.37 -2.44 4.70
CA ASN A 184 -9.31 -3.37 4.09
C ASN A 184 -10.36 -3.84 5.11
N ASN A 185 -11.65 -3.81 4.74
CA ASN A 185 -12.75 -4.11 5.67
C ASN A 185 -12.75 -5.56 6.18
N GLN A 186 -12.26 -6.50 5.37
CA GLN A 186 -12.21 -7.93 5.69
C GLN A 186 -10.92 -8.28 6.45
N THR A 187 -9.77 -7.84 5.93
CA THR A 187 -8.46 -8.26 6.43
C THR A 187 -7.86 -7.29 7.44
N MET A 188 -8.36 -6.05 7.56
CA MET A 188 -7.80 -4.93 8.35
C MET A 188 -6.39 -4.49 7.93
N LYS A 189 -5.83 -5.06 6.87
CA LYS A 189 -4.51 -4.66 6.37
C LYS A 189 -4.57 -3.24 5.80
N GLN A 190 -3.57 -2.42 6.12
CA GLN A 190 -3.44 -1.08 5.55
C GLN A 190 -3.27 -1.17 4.04
N MET A 191 -3.99 -0.31 3.33
CA MET A 191 -3.95 -0.22 1.87
C MET A 191 -2.80 0.69 1.43
N ARG A 192 -2.00 0.22 0.47
CA ARG A 192 -0.82 0.90 -0.08
C ARG A 192 -0.78 0.71 -1.58
N ASN A 193 -0.38 1.75 -2.30
CA ASN A 193 -0.42 1.82 -3.77
C ASN A 193 -1.78 1.40 -4.35
N ALA A 194 -2.86 1.78 -3.69
CA ALA A 194 -4.19 1.26 -3.94
C ALA A 194 -5.26 2.34 -3.84
N TYR A 195 -6.38 2.11 -4.51
CA TYR A 195 -7.57 2.95 -4.42
C TYR A 195 -8.50 2.44 -3.31
N TYR A 196 -9.12 3.35 -2.58
CA TYR A 196 -10.22 3.06 -1.66
C TYR A 196 -11.43 3.89 -2.06
N ALA A 197 -12.47 3.21 -2.57
CA ALA A 197 -13.71 3.86 -2.98
C ALA A 197 -14.45 4.45 -1.77
N ILE A 198 -14.99 5.65 -1.94
CA ILE A 198 -15.77 6.39 -0.93
C ILE A 198 -17.01 7.00 -1.58
N ASP A 199 -17.89 7.58 -0.76
CA ASP A 199 -19.06 8.33 -1.23
C ASP A 199 -19.90 7.55 -2.25
N ASN A 200 -20.22 6.29 -1.94
CA ASN A 200 -20.93 5.38 -2.84
C ASN A 200 -20.28 5.25 -4.23
N ASN A 201 -18.93 5.17 -4.24
CA ASN A 201 -18.11 5.05 -5.44
C ASN A 201 -18.10 6.29 -6.36
N THR A 202 -18.60 7.43 -5.88
CA THR A 202 -18.52 8.72 -6.59
C THR A 202 -17.19 9.44 -6.38
N SER A 203 -16.34 8.93 -5.49
CA SER A 203 -14.95 9.35 -5.34
C SER A 203 -14.09 8.20 -4.78
N ALA A 204 -12.79 8.45 -4.64
CA ALA A 204 -11.83 7.52 -4.04
C ALA A 204 -10.69 8.28 -3.35
N TYR A 205 -10.10 7.66 -2.33
CA TYR A 205 -8.74 7.98 -1.91
C TYR A 205 -7.75 7.14 -2.72
N TYR A 206 -6.60 7.70 -3.10
CA TYR A 206 -5.45 6.90 -3.51
C TYR A 206 -4.40 6.90 -2.41
N LEU A 207 -4.08 5.71 -1.92
CA LEU A 207 -3.14 5.50 -0.83
C LEU A 207 -1.76 5.25 -1.43
N GLY A 208 -0.80 6.11 -1.11
CA GLY A 208 0.58 5.97 -1.57
C GLY A 208 1.30 4.78 -0.96
N SER A 209 2.59 4.64 -1.26
CA SER A 209 3.44 3.55 -0.76
C SER A 209 3.58 3.54 0.77
N ASN A 210 3.45 4.71 1.41
CA ASN A 210 3.45 4.88 2.86
C ASN A 210 2.08 4.62 3.52
N GLY A 211 1.04 4.31 2.74
CA GLY A 211 -0.33 4.03 3.21
C GLY A 211 -1.19 5.25 3.48
N LYS A 212 -0.67 6.46 3.25
CA LYS A 212 -1.40 7.71 3.39
C LYS A 212 -2.03 8.15 2.07
N ALA A 213 -3.20 8.75 2.13
CA ALA A 213 -3.86 9.31 0.96
C ALA A 213 -3.06 10.50 0.41
N VAL A 214 -3.04 10.63 -0.92
CA VAL A 214 -2.37 11.73 -1.62
C VAL A 214 -3.30 12.93 -1.83
N THR A 215 -2.72 14.09 -2.11
CA THR A 215 -3.41 15.30 -2.58
C THR A 215 -2.69 15.84 -3.82
N GLY A 216 -3.36 16.69 -4.60
CA GLY A 216 -2.82 17.31 -5.80
C GLY A 216 -2.78 16.38 -7.01
N GLU A 217 -1.86 16.68 -7.94
CA GLU A 217 -1.67 15.93 -9.18
C GLU A 217 -1.07 14.55 -8.93
N ARG A 218 -1.65 13.54 -9.57
CA ARG A 218 -1.07 12.20 -9.64
C ARG A 218 -0.97 11.75 -11.10
N TRP A 219 0.26 11.78 -11.62
CA TRP A 219 0.60 11.28 -12.94
C TRP A 219 1.01 9.81 -12.85
N PHE A 220 0.49 8.97 -13.74
CA PHE A 220 0.90 7.57 -13.86
C PHE A 220 0.73 7.04 -15.28
N THR A 221 1.46 5.97 -15.60
CA THR A 221 1.42 5.31 -16.89
C THR A 221 0.55 4.06 -16.80
N ARG A 222 -0.40 3.91 -17.73
CA ARG A 222 -1.22 2.70 -17.86
C ARG A 222 -0.42 1.56 -18.47
N SER A 223 -0.97 0.35 -18.41
CA SER A 223 -0.35 -0.86 -18.99
C SER A 223 -0.07 -0.73 -20.50
N ASN A 224 -0.85 0.06 -21.23
CA ASN A 224 -0.64 0.35 -22.65
C ASN A 224 0.41 1.44 -22.93
N GLY A 225 1.08 1.97 -21.91
CA GLY A 225 2.08 3.04 -22.03
C GLY A 225 1.50 4.46 -22.04
N ALA A 226 0.17 4.63 -22.02
CA ALA A 226 -0.44 5.96 -22.01
C ALA A 226 -0.22 6.66 -20.66
N LEU A 227 0.25 7.90 -20.69
CA LEU A 227 0.39 8.76 -19.52
C LEU A 227 -0.96 9.40 -19.20
N VAL A 228 -1.40 9.31 -17.95
CA VAL A 228 -2.67 9.87 -17.50
C VAL A 228 -2.52 10.65 -16.20
N LEU A 229 -3.47 11.53 -15.94
CA LEU A 229 -3.53 12.40 -14.77
C LEU A 229 -4.81 12.15 -13.98
N GLU A 230 -4.65 12.02 -12.67
CA GLU A 230 -5.72 12.18 -11.67
C GLU A 230 -5.43 13.39 -10.81
N TYR A 231 -6.46 13.92 -10.16
CA TYR A 231 -6.31 15.00 -9.19
C TYR A 231 -7.07 14.69 -7.90
N TYR A 232 -6.43 15.01 -6.78
CA TYR A 232 -6.97 14.79 -5.44
C TYR A 232 -7.09 16.14 -4.70
N GLY A 233 -8.27 16.43 -4.17
CA GLY A 233 -8.53 17.67 -3.44
C GLY A 233 -7.72 17.79 -2.14
N SER A 234 -7.81 18.95 -1.48
CA SER A 234 -7.24 19.15 -0.13
C SER A 234 -7.93 18.30 0.94
N ASP A 235 -9.10 17.75 0.62
CA ASP A 235 -9.84 16.73 1.37
C ASP A 235 -9.43 15.29 1.01
N PHE A 236 -8.35 15.13 0.23
CA PHE A 236 -7.80 13.86 -0.26
C PHE A 236 -8.67 13.13 -1.29
N LYS A 237 -9.86 13.64 -1.61
CA LYS A 237 -10.81 12.94 -2.48
C LYS A 237 -10.43 13.12 -3.95
N GLN A 238 -10.55 12.04 -4.72
CA GLN A 238 -10.37 12.09 -6.17
C GLN A 238 -11.43 13.00 -6.78
N VAL A 239 -11.01 13.95 -7.60
CA VAL A 239 -11.90 14.83 -8.36
C VAL A 239 -12.48 14.06 -9.55
N ARG A 240 -13.81 14.18 -9.72
CA ARG A 240 -14.59 13.54 -10.80
C ARG A 240 -15.68 14.47 -11.27
N ASN A 241 -15.99 14.42 -12.56
CA ASN A 241 -17.02 15.24 -13.23
C ASN A 241 -16.88 16.76 -12.99
N GLN A 242 -15.65 17.25 -12.87
CA GLN A 242 -15.37 18.63 -12.48
C GLN A 242 -14.07 19.15 -13.13
N TYR A 243 -13.97 20.48 -13.18
CA TYR A 243 -12.78 21.18 -13.64
C TYR A 243 -11.85 21.53 -12.48
N VAL A 244 -10.54 21.40 -12.71
CA VAL A 244 -9.49 21.90 -11.82
C VAL A 244 -8.56 22.80 -12.63
N ARG A 245 -8.20 23.97 -12.09
CA ARG A 245 -7.21 24.84 -12.71
C ARG A 245 -5.81 24.38 -12.32
N ILE A 246 -5.04 23.88 -13.28
CA ILE A 246 -3.68 23.36 -13.09
C ILE A 246 -2.74 24.10 -14.03
N SER A 247 -1.69 24.74 -13.49
CA SER A 247 -0.72 25.51 -14.27
C SER A 247 -1.35 26.49 -15.27
N GLY A 248 -2.42 27.16 -14.85
CA GLY A 248 -3.15 28.13 -15.68
C GLY A 248 -4.19 27.55 -16.64
N LYS A 249 -4.25 26.23 -16.82
CA LYS A 249 -5.21 25.54 -17.71
C LYS A 249 -6.37 24.93 -16.92
N ASN A 250 -7.58 24.98 -17.47
CA ASN A 250 -8.75 24.30 -16.91
C ASN A 250 -8.79 22.85 -17.40
N ILE A 251 -8.54 21.91 -16.50
CA ILE A 251 -8.50 20.48 -16.80
C ILE A 251 -9.78 19.82 -16.31
N TYR A 252 -10.51 19.13 -17.20
CA TYR A 252 -11.72 18.40 -16.86
C TYR A 252 -11.39 16.96 -16.50
N PHE A 253 -11.86 16.51 -15.34
CA PHE A 253 -11.76 15.14 -14.86
C PHE A 253 -13.09 14.42 -15.09
N GLY A 254 -13.07 13.32 -15.82
CA GLY A 254 -14.27 12.53 -16.13
C GLY A 254 -14.83 11.77 -14.93
N SER A 255 -15.85 10.96 -15.18
CA SER A 255 -16.51 10.12 -14.17
C SER A 255 -15.60 9.03 -13.59
N ASN A 256 -14.52 8.68 -14.30
CA ASN A 256 -13.47 7.77 -13.84
C ASN A 256 -12.34 8.49 -13.07
N GLY A 257 -12.43 9.80 -12.91
CA GLY A 257 -11.43 10.64 -12.22
C GLY A 257 -10.16 10.91 -13.02
N LEU A 258 -10.19 10.66 -14.32
CA LEU A 258 -9.05 10.86 -15.21
C LEU A 258 -9.25 12.15 -16.01
N ALA A 259 -8.16 12.90 -16.16
CA ALA A 259 -8.15 14.10 -16.98
C ALA A 259 -8.43 13.78 -18.46
N THR A 260 -9.20 14.62 -19.12
CA THR A 260 -9.67 14.39 -20.50
C THR A 260 -9.01 15.28 -21.54
N ASN A 261 -8.40 16.39 -21.12
CA ASN A 261 -7.88 17.45 -21.99
C ASN A 261 -6.44 17.86 -21.66
N THR A 262 -5.61 16.91 -21.23
CA THR A 262 -4.15 17.09 -21.15
C THR A 262 -3.51 16.80 -22.50
N ASN A 263 -2.32 17.34 -22.77
CA ASN A 263 -1.58 17.00 -23.99
C ASN A 263 -1.31 15.49 -24.09
N ALA A 264 -1.04 14.81 -22.97
CA ALA A 264 -0.89 13.36 -22.94
C ALA A 264 -2.16 12.63 -23.42
N GLN A 265 -3.34 13.11 -23.03
CA GLN A 265 -4.61 12.53 -23.49
C GLN A 265 -4.90 12.90 -24.95
N MET A 266 -4.51 14.09 -25.40
CA MET A 266 -4.63 14.50 -26.79
C MET A 266 -3.67 13.70 -27.69
N LEU A 267 -2.51 13.27 -27.20
CA LEU A 267 -1.61 12.38 -27.95
C LEU A 267 -2.27 11.03 -28.26
N GLU A 268 -3.11 10.51 -27.37
CA GLU A 268 -3.89 9.31 -27.67
C GLU A 268 -4.90 9.56 -28.81
N VAL A 269 -5.48 10.76 -28.92
CA VAL A 269 -6.32 11.14 -30.07
C VAL A 269 -5.51 11.15 -31.37
N ALA A 270 -4.27 11.68 -31.34
CA ALA A 270 -3.38 11.67 -32.49
C ALA A 270 -2.98 10.24 -32.90
N ILE A 271 -2.62 9.39 -31.94
CA ILE A 271 -2.29 7.98 -32.22
C ILE A 271 -3.52 7.23 -32.76
N SER A 272 -4.71 7.45 -32.19
CA SER A 272 -5.96 6.88 -32.69
C SER A 272 -6.28 7.33 -34.12
N TRP A 273 -5.95 8.56 -34.50
CA TRP A 273 -6.11 9.05 -35.87
C TRP A 273 -5.28 8.24 -36.87
N PHE A 274 -4.03 7.90 -36.52
CA PHE A 274 -3.19 7.02 -37.32
C PHE A 274 -3.75 5.59 -37.36
N GLN A 275 -4.09 5.02 -36.19
CA GLN A 275 -4.62 3.65 -36.11
C GLN A 275 -5.89 3.46 -36.95
N ALA A 276 -6.77 4.46 -36.98
CA ALA A 276 -8.00 4.42 -37.78
C ALA A 276 -7.74 4.29 -39.29
N ARG A 277 -6.58 4.79 -39.75
CA ARG A 277 -6.16 4.85 -41.16
C ARG A 277 -5.10 3.80 -41.54
N LYS A 278 -4.56 3.07 -40.55
CA LYS A 278 -3.58 2.01 -40.78
C LYS A 278 -4.10 1.00 -41.80
N GLY A 279 -3.34 0.79 -42.88
CA GLY A 279 -3.69 -0.11 -43.99
C GLY A 279 -4.91 0.30 -44.83
N LYS A 280 -5.37 1.55 -44.76
CA LYS A 280 -6.55 2.05 -45.51
C LYS A 280 -6.27 3.26 -46.40
N VAL A 281 -5.04 3.75 -46.39
CA VAL A 281 -4.60 4.98 -47.05
C VAL A 281 -3.24 4.74 -47.66
N ASP A 282 -2.96 5.41 -48.78
CA ASP A 282 -1.71 5.26 -49.52
C ASP A 282 -0.66 6.30 -49.10
N TYR A 283 0.60 6.04 -49.45
CA TYR A 283 1.67 7.03 -49.33
C TYR A 283 1.71 7.91 -50.58
N SER A 284 1.70 9.24 -50.42
CA SER A 284 1.90 10.18 -51.52
C SER A 284 2.51 11.49 -51.06
N MET A 285 3.59 11.91 -51.73
CA MET A 285 4.18 13.24 -51.54
C MET A 285 3.44 14.33 -52.35
N TYR A 286 2.65 13.94 -53.35
CA TYR A 286 1.86 14.86 -54.17
C TYR A 286 0.45 15.05 -53.59
N GLN A 287 -0.26 13.96 -53.33
CA GLN A 287 -1.60 13.96 -52.74
C GLN A 287 -1.53 13.75 -51.23
N ARG A 288 -0.81 14.64 -50.54
CA ARG A 288 -0.42 14.42 -49.14
C ARG A 288 -1.44 14.88 -48.10
N LEU A 289 -2.55 15.51 -48.49
CA LEU A 289 -3.48 16.20 -47.58
C LEU A 289 -4.77 15.42 -47.30
N GLY A 290 -4.83 14.15 -47.70
CA GLY A 290 -5.98 13.29 -47.54
C GLY A 290 -7.06 13.45 -48.63
N PRO A 291 -8.19 12.72 -48.49
CA PRO A 291 -8.46 11.77 -47.41
C PRO A 291 -7.78 10.41 -47.59
N ASN A 292 -7.40 10.06 -48.83
CA ASN A 292 -6.97 8.71 -49.19
C ASN A 292 -5.45 8.52 -49.14
N SER A 293 -4.67 9.59 -49.05
CA SER A 293 -3.22 9.51 -49.07
C SER A 293 -2.55 10.65 -48.28
N TYR A 294 -1.35 10.35 -47.77
CA TYR A 294 -0.56 11.24 -46.91
C TYR A 294 0.93 11.00 -47.17
N ASP A 295 1.79 11.93 -46.74
CA ASP A 295 3.19 11.62 -46.51
C ASP A 295 3.47 11.56 -45.00
N CYS A 296 4.73 11.27 -44.64
CA CYS A 296 5.13 11.09 -43.24
C CYS A 296 4.80 12.32 -42.38
N SER A 297 5.13 13.52 -42.88
CA SER A 297 4.95 14.77 -42.14
C SER A 297 3.51 15.27 -42.16
N SER A 298 2.80 15.20 -43.29
CA SER A 298 1.40 15.63 -43.37
C SER A 298 0.50 14.77 -42.47
N ALA A 299 0.79 13.47 -42.36
CA ALA A 299 0.10 12.59 -41.43
C ALA A 299 0.28 13.04 -39.97
N VAL A 300 1.51 13.43 -39.58
CA VAL A 300 1.78 13.98 -38.23
C VAL A 300 1.04 15.31 -38.03
N TYR A 301 1.15 16.27 -38.95
CA TYR A 301 0.44 17.56 -38.87
C TYR A 301 -1.07 17.36 -38.72
N LEU A 302 -1.68 16.52 -39.55
CA LEU A 302 -3.12 16.27 -39.51
C LEU A 302 -3.56 15.55 -38.24
N ALA A 303 -2.77 14.59 -37.75
CA ALA A 303 -3.04 13.92 -36.48
C ALA A 303 -2.98 14.90 -35.29
N LEU A 304 -1.94 15.77 -35.25
CA LEU A 304 -1.79 16.76 -34.19
C LEU A 304 -2.89 17.84 -34.24
N LYS A 305 -3.28 18.28 -35.43
CA LYS A 305 -4.40 19.22 -35.62
C LYS A 305 -5.73 18.59 -35.19
N GLN A 306 -5.97 17.33 -35.55
CA GLN A 306 -7.16 16.60 -35.10
C GLN A 306 -7.21 16.47 -33.57
N ALA A 307 -6.05 16.26 -32.95
CA ALA A 307 -5.90 16.15 -31.51
C ALA A 307 -5.93 17.49 -30.77
N GLY A 308 -5.91 18.63 -31.48
CA GLY A 308 -5.77 19.95 -30.85
C GLY A 308 -4.39 20.21 -30.22
N LEU A 309 -3.38 19.39 -30.54
CA LEU A 309 -1.97 19.59 -30.17
C LEU A 309 -1.24 20.56 -31.10
N MET A 310 -1.92 20.97 -32.17
CA MET A 310 -1.48 21.97 -33.11
C MET A 310 -2.69 22.81 -33.53
N PRO A 311 -2.58 24.15 -33.59
CA PRO A 311 -3.71 25.01 -33.92
C PRO A 311 -4.32 24.66 -35.28
N SER A 312 -5.65 24.76 -35.39
CA SER A 312 -6.39 24.44 -36.62
C SER A 312 -5.98 25.27 -37.83
N TYR A 313 -5.47 26.49 -37.62
CA TYR A 313 -4.96 27.38 -38.66
C TYR A 313 -3.52 27.08 -39.10
N THR A 314 -2.79 26.19 -38.42
CA THR A 314 -1.40 25.85 -38.77
C THR A 314 -1.36 25.24 -40.18
N MET A 315 -0.56 25.82 -41.08
CA MET A 315 -0.40 25.27 -42.42
C MET A 315 0.25 23.88 -42.35
N ILE A 316 -0.17 22.96 -43.22
CA ILE A 316 0.41 21.62 -43.26
C ILE A 316 1.76 21.71 -43.97
N GLY A 317 2.83 21.80 -43.18
CA GLY A 317 4.20 21.89 -43.64
C GLY A 317 4.80 20.56 -44.08
N ASN A 318 6.13 20.49 -44.10
CA ASN A 318 6.91 19.30 -44.42
C ASN A 318 7.80 18.90 -43.22
N THR A 319 8.66 17.90 -43.39
CA THR A 319 9.56 17.42 -42.33
C THR A 319 10.49 18.51 -41.79
N GLU A 320 10.91 19.46 -42.65
CA GLU A 320 11.81 20.55 -42.27
C GLU A 320 11.10 21.60 -41.41
N THR A 321 9.89 21.99 -41.79
CA THR A 321 9.10 22.96 -41.01
C THR A 321 8.59 22.36 -39.70
N LEU A 322 8.40 21.03 -39.63
CA LEU A 322 7.88 20.36 -38.44
C LEU A 322 8.78 20.57 -37.21
N PHE A 323 10.09 20.66 -37.40
CA PHE A 323 11.03 21.03 -36.34
C PHE A 323 10.64 22.35 -35.66
N VAL A 324 10.39 23.39 -36.45
CA VAL A 324 10.07 24.74 -35.98
C VAL A 324 8.67 24.79 -35.38
N ASP A 325 7.72 24.14 -36.04
CA ASP A 325 6.31 24.18 -35.61
C ASP A 325 6.10 23.44 -34.28
N LEU A 326 6.78 22.31 -34.05
CA LEU A 326 6.75 21.62 -32.75
C LEU A 326 7.32 22.51 -31.64
N GLU A 327 8.47 23.14 -31.87
CA GLU A 327 9.11 24.06 -30.91
C GLU A 327 8.23 25.27 -30.61
N ALA A 328 7.57 25.83 -31.62
CA ALA A 328 6.61 26.92 -31.46
C ALA A 328 5.39 26.52 -30.62
N GLN A 329 5.01 25.23 -30.61
CA GLN A 329 3.97 24.68 -29.74
C GLN A 329 4.51 24.19 -28.38
N GLY A 330 5.76 24.49 -28.04
CA GLY A 330 6.38 24.18 -26.75
C GLY A 330 6.85 22.72 -26.59
N TRP A 331 6.93 21.97 -27.68
CA TRP A 331 7.56 20.65 -27.65
C TRP A 331 9.07 20.79 -27.44
N THR A 332 9.64 19.86 -26.68
CA THR A 332 11.08 19.89 -26.35
C THR A 332 11.80 18.77 -27.06
N ALA A 333 12.88 19.09 -27.78
CA ALA A 333 13.81 18.11 -28.31
C ALA A 333 14.53 17.41 -27.15
N LEU A 334 14.50 16.07 -27.14
CA LEU A 334 15.13 15.27 -26.11
C LEU A 334 16.63 15.12 -26.35
N PRO A 335 17.45 15.09 -25.28
CA PRO A 335 18.87 14.75 -25.40
C PRO A 335 19.06 13.38 -26.07
N ALA A 336 20.12 13.24 -26.87
CA ALA A 336 20.48 11.97 -27.50
C ALA A 336 20.61 10.85 -26.47
N GLY A 337 20.11 9.65 -26.80
CA GLY A 337 20.09 8.50 -25.89
C GLY A 337 18.91 8.47 -24.90
N THR A 338 18.09 9.52 -24.85
CA THR A 338 16.85 9.49 -24.05
C THR A 338 15.90 8.40 -24.58
N LYS A 339 15.41 7.53 -23.69
CA LYS A 339 14.45 6.48 -24.07
C LYS A 339 13.13 7.10 -24.57
N PRO A 340 12.67 6.76 -25.78
CA PRO A 340 11.39 7.21 -26.29
C PRO A 340 10.23 6.68 -25.44
N GLN A 341 9.14 7.45 -25.44
CA GLN A 341 7.88 7.12 -24.79
C GLN A 341 6.75 7.20 -25.81
N ARG A 342 5.65 6.49 -25.52
CA ARG A 342 4.42 6.60 -26.30
C ARG A 342 3.99 8.07 -26.39
N GLY A 343 3.72 8.54 -27.61
CA GLY A 343 3.34 9.91 -27.91
C GLY A 343 4.51 10.84 -28.29
N ASP A 344 5.77 10.42 -28.08
CA ASP A 344 6.90 11.19 -28.61
C ASP A 344 6.86 11.21 -30.15
N ILE A 345 7.34 12.29 -30.76
CA ILE A 345 7.49 12.41 -32.22
C ILE A 345 8.95 12.23 -32.56
N PHE A 346 9.27 11.38 -33.53
CA PHE A 346 10.62 11.35 -34.10
C PHE A 346 10.68 12.16 -35.38
N ILE A 347 11.83 12.77 -35.64
CA ILE A 347 12.18 13.34 -36.94
C ILE A 347 13.57 12.84 -37.31
N TRP A 348 13.66 12.09 -38.40
CA TRP A 348 14.90 11.61 -38.99
C TRP A 348 15.40 12.58 -40.06
N GLY A 349 16.71 12.65 -40.23
CA GLY A 349 17.40 13.57 -41.14
C GLY A 349 18.06 14.74 -40.39
N LYS A 350 19.10 15.31 -41.02
CA LYS A 350 19.80 16.48 -40.46
C LYS A 350 18.94 17.72 -40.69
N ARG A 351 18.63 18.47 -39.63
CA ARG A 351 17.94 19.76 -39.73
C ARG A 351 18.64 20.66 -40.76
N GLY A 352 17.87 21.31 -41.61
CA GLY A 352 18.31 22.10 -42.77
C GLY A 352 18.38 21.29 -44.08
N THR A 353 18.26 19.95 -44.03
CA THR A 353 18.37 19.08 -45.21
C THR A 353 17.32 17.97 -45.24
N THR A 354 16.16 18.16 -44.59
CA THR A 354 15.12 17.10 -44.47
C THR A 354 14.00 17.18 -45.51
N LEU A 355 14.18 17.97 -46.58
CA LEU A 355 13.24 18.03 -47.71
C LEU A 355 13.27 16.74 -48.54
N GLY A 356 12.13 16.43 -49.18
CA GLY A 356 12.03 15.26 -50.06
C GLY A 356 12.29 13.95 -49.30
N ALA A 357 13.18 13.11 -49.84
CA ALA A 357 13.61 11.87 -49.21
C ALA A 357 14.64 12.05 -48.07
N GLY A 358 15.10 13.28 -47.81
CA GLY A 358 16.12 13.59 -46.80
C GLY A 358 15.63 13.54 -45.35
N GLY A 359 14.33 13.30 -45.12
CA GLY A 359 13.77 13.20 -43.78
C GLY A 359 12.53 12.32 -43.68
N HIS A 360 12.23 11.90 -42.47
CA HIS A 360 11.07 11.04 -42.16
C HIS A 360 10.57 11.28 -40.73
N THR A 361 9.27 11.12 -40.49
CA THR A 361 8.68 11.40 -39.17
C THR A 361 7.46 10.52 -38.86
N GLY A 362 7.08 10.48 -37.59
CA GLY A 362 5.95 9.72 -37.07
C GLY A 362 5.88 9.80 -35.55
N ILE A 363 5.00 8.98 -34.96
CA ILE A 363 4.71 9.00 -33.51
C ILE A 363 5.11 7.66 -32.89
N PHE A 364 5.78 7.67 -31.75
CA PHE A 364 6.02 6.47 -30.95
C PHE A 364 4.72 5.94 -30.35
N THR A 365 4.44 4.64 -30.52
CA THR A 365 3.31 3.96 -29.86
C THR A 365 3.74 3.15 -28.64
N SER A 366 5.04 2.87 -28.52
CA SER A 366 5.74 2.32 -27.36
C SER A 366 7.17 2.86 -27.35
N SER A 367 8.05 2.34 -26.48
CA SER A 367 9.46 2.74 -26.48
C SER A 367 10.27 2.26 -27.69
N ASP A 368 9.71 1.35 -28.49
CA ASP A 368 10.39 0.64 -29.58
C ASP A 368 9.54 0.52 -30.85
N LYS A 369 8.28 0.96 -30.83
CA LYS A 369 7.38 0.96 -31.98
C LYS A 369 6.95 2.37 -32.35
N ILE A 370 6.80 2.59 -33.64
CA ILE A 370 6.35 3.84 -34.23
C ILE A 370 5.18 3.59 -35.17
N ILE A 371 4.25 4.54 -35.23
CA ILE A 371 3.21 4.60 -36.24
C ILE A 371 3.47 5.81 -37.14
N HIS A 372 3.48 5.57 -38.45
CA HIS A 372 3.91 6.57 -39.43
C HIS A 372 3.35 6.24 -40.81
N CYS A 373 3.21 7.26 -41.67
CA CYS A 373 2.93 7.06 -43.09
C CYS A 373 4.25 6.94 -43.86
N ASN A 374 4.45 5.88 -44.64
CA ASN A 374 5.72 5.64 -45.31
C ASN A 374 5.58 4.96 -46.68
N TYR A 375 6.62 5.15 -47.48
CA TYR A 375 6.70 4.62 -48.84
C TYR A 375 6.81 3.09 -48.89
N ALA A 376 7.62 2.48 -48.02
CA ALA A 376 7.90 1.04 -48.05
C ALA A 376 6.64 0.17 -47.83
N ASP A 377 5.74 0.63 -46.96
CA ASP A 377 4.47 -0.04 -46.68
C ASP A 377 3.28 0.55 -47.48
N ASN A 378 3.55 1.49 -48.39
CA ASN A 378 2.54 2.26 -49.14
C ASN A 378 1.36 2.72 -48.27
N GLY A 379 1.64 3.48 -47.21
CA GLY A 379 0.58 4.00 -46.35
C GLY A 379 0.97 4.10 -44.89
N ILE A 380 -0.04 4.09 -44.01
CA ILE A 380 0.18 4.08 -42.55
C ILE A 380 0.38 2.66 -42.05
N SER A 381 1.51 2.45 -41.37
CA SER A 381 1.87 1.18 -40.71
C SER A 381 2.44 1.44 -39.32
N GLU A 382 2.56 0.37 -38.52
CA GLU A 382 3.27 0.41 -37.24
C GLU A 382 4.47 -0.54 -37.31
N THR A 383 5.67 -0.03 -37.07
CA THR A 383 6.93 -0.75 -37.27
C THR A 383 7.88 -0.59 -36.07
N ASN A 384 8.93 -1.40 -36.01
CA ASN A 384 9.97 -1.26 -35.00
C ASN A 384 10.88 -0.05 -35.31
N TYR A 385 11.05 0.85 -34.35
CA TYR A 385 11.79 2.11 -34.55
C TYR A 385 13.22 1.89 -35.03
N ASN A 386 14.00 1.05 -34.33
CA ASN A 386 15.42 0.86 -34.62
C ASN A 386 15.62 0.17 -35.97
N GLN A 387 14.81 -0.85 -36.28
CA GLN A 387 14.88 -1.55 -37.55
C GLN A 387 14.52 -0.62 -38.71
N THR A 388 13.43 0.13 -38.59
CA THR A 388 12.99 1.05 -39.64
C THR A 388 13.98 2.20 -39.83
N PHE A 389 14.57 2.71 -38.74
CA PHE A 389 15.61 3.74 -38.82
C PHE A 389 16.86 3.22 -39.53
N ALA A 390 17.35 2.02 -39.19
CA ALA A 390 18.49 1.40 -39.85
C ALA A 390 18.25 1.18 -41.35
N ASN A 391 17.03 0.77 -41.72
CA ASN A 391 16.64 0.55 -43.12
C ASN A 391 16.43 1.85 -43.91
N SER A 392 16.26 2.99 -43.23
CA SER A 392 16.00 4.28 -43.89
C SER A 392 17.22 4.87 -44.60
N GLY A 393 18.44 4.46 -44.22
CA GLY A 393 19.69 5.06 -44.69
C GLY A 393 19.97 6.47 -44.12
N LEU A 394 19.13 6.97 -43.19
CA LEU A 394 19.33 8.25 -42.50
C LEU A 394 20.20 8.07 -41.25
N TYR A 395 20.99 9.10 -40.92
CA TYR A 395 21.98 9.04 -39.84
C TYR A 395 21.61 9.87 -38.61
N TYR A 396 20.72 10.85 -38.76
CA TYR A 396 20.34 11.79 -37.71
C TYR A 396 18.91 11.52 -37.26
N ALA A 397 18.67 11.55 -35.95
CA ALA A 397 17.35 11.43 -35.36
C ALA A 397 17.20 12.43 -34.23
N THR A 398 16.10 13.16 -34.24
CA THR A 398 15.64 14.03 -33.15
C THR A 398 14.33 13.50 -32.62
N ILE A 399 14.15 13.44 -31.31
CA ILE A 399 12.90 13.02 -30.67
C ILE A 399 12.33 14.21 -29.92
N TYR A 400 11.06 14.53 -30.16
CA TYR A 400 10.31 15.59 -29.50
C TYR A 400 9.30 15.01 -28.51
N ARG A 401 9.21 15.66 -27.35
CA ARG A 401 8.21 15.35 -26.33
C ARG A 401 7.32 16.55 -26.07
N ALA A 402 6.01 16.31 -26.05
CA ALA A 402 5.02 17.33 -25.72
C ALA A 402 5.11 17.72 -24.23
N PRO A 403 4.81 18.98 -23.86
CA PRO A 403 4.59 19.33 -22.46
C PRO A 403 3.38 18.56 -21.91
N ARG A 404 3.34 18.29 -20.60
CA ARG A 404 2.29 17.44 -20.01
C ARG A 404 0.89 18.04 -20.06
N LEU A 405 0.77 19.37 -19.93
CA LEU A 405 -0.49 20.11 -19.84
C LEU A 405 -0.66 21.08 -20.98
#